data_AF-A0A8H5NSU2-F1
#
_entry.id   AF-A0A8H5NSU2-F1
#
_cell.length_a   1.000
_cell.length_b   1.000
_cell.length_c   1.000
_cell.angle_alpha   90.00
_cell.angle_beta   90.00
_cell.angle_gamma   90.00
#
_symmetry.space_group_name_H-M   'P 1'
#
loop_
_entity.id
_entity.type
_entity.pdbx_description
1 polymer ?
#
loop_
_entity_poly.entity_id
_entity_poly.type
_entity_poly.pdbx_seq_one_letter_code
_entity_poly.pdbx_strand_id
1 'polypeptide(L)'
;MTRPKDLPRSTDFKTKSEINKMINLVEKDIETVKQKIKTEEWEAVDQGSLKLGASCIVTSDPTLYPKDQKVMAQQQHNEYKEKEDNATQSKEELHRERKKMERRLEELQNLRDKWRGAD
;
A
#
# COMPACT_ATOMS: atom_id res chain seq x y z
N MET A 1 -10.95 7.13 1.12
CA MET A 1 -10.51 6.59 -0.19
C MET A 1 -11.72 6.01 -0.88
N THR A 2 -11.99 6.50 -2.07
CA THR A 2 -13.02 5.92 -2.94
C THR A 2 -12.39 4.72 -3.63
N ARG A 3 -12.97 3.52 -3.48
CA ARG A 3 -12.37 2.35 -4.12
C ARG A 3 -12.51 2.49 -5.65
N PRO A 4 -11.58 1.95 -6.46
CA PRO A 4 -11.64 2.09 -7.92
C PRO A 4 -12.97 1.63 -8.55
N LYS A 5 -13.66 0.68 -7.90
CA LYS A 5 -14.96 0.16 -8.32
C LYS A 5 -16.15 1.10 -8.07
N ASP A 6 -15.98 2.07 -7.17
CA ASP A 6 -17.02 3.02 -6.75
C ASP A 6 -16.91 4.34 -7.54
N LEU A 7 -15.96 4.43 -8.49
CA LEU A 7 -15.80 5.59 -9.36
C LEU A 7 -16.88 5.57 -10.47
N PRO A 8 -17.58 6.70 -10.72
CA PRO A 8 -18.59 6.81 -11.77
C PRO A 8 -18.00 6.43 -13.13
N ARG A 9 -18.78 5.80 -14.01
CA ARG A 9 -18.36 5.45 -15.37
C ARG A 9 -18.30 6.70 -16.25
N SER A 10 -17.58 6.62 -17.37
CA SER A 10 -17.47 7.74 -18.33
C SER A 10 -18.82 8.24 -18.87
N THR A 11 -19.84 7.39 -18.88
CA THR A 11 -21.22 7.70 -19.28
C THR A 11 -22.01 8.51 -18.27
N ASP A 12 -21.52 8.64 -17.03
CA ASP A 12 -22.30 9.17 -15.91
C ASP A 12 -22.11 10.69 -15.73
N PHE A 13 -21.15 11.28 -16.43
CA PHE A 13 -20.83 12.71 -16.36
C PHE A 13 -21.78 13.53 -17.24
N LYS A 14 -22.23 14.68 -16.73
CA LYS A 14 -23.11 15.63 -17.44
C LYS A 14 -22.37 16.89 -17.87
N THR A 15 -21.28 17.23 -17.19
CA THR A 15 -20.50 18.45 -17.42
C THR A 15 -19.01 18.17 -17.38
N LYS A 16 -18.22 19.02 -18.03
CA LYS A 16 -16.75 18.95 -17.98
C LYS A 16 -16.23 19.23 -16.57
N SER A 17 -16.91 20.10 -15.83
CA SER A 17 -16.63 20.42 -14.43
C SER A 17 -16.70 19.19 -13.52
N GLU A 18 -17.68 18.30 -13.71
CA GLU A 18 -17.77 17.04 -12.97
C GLU A 18 -16.60 16.11 -13.29
N ILE A 19 -16.16 16.04 -14.55
CA ILE A 19 -14.97 15.26 -14.94
C ILE A 19 -13.72 15.82 -14.27
N ASN A 20 -13.53 17.14 -14.27
CA ASN A 20 -12.39 17.79 -13.61
C ASN A 20 -12.38 17.53 -12.09
N LYS A 21 -13.53 17.60 -11.43
CA LYS A 21 -13.65 17.25 -10.00
C LYS A 21 -13.24 15.81 -9.73
N MET A 22 -13.64 14.88 -10.60
CA MET A 22 -13.26 13.48 -10.47
C MET A 22 -11.76 13.26 -10.71
N ILE A 23 -11.17 13.92 -11.70
CA ILE A 23 -9.72 13.90 -11.94
C ILE A 23 -8.97 14.31 -10.66
N ASN A 24 -9.33 15.46 -10.09
CA ASN A 24 -8.70 15.96 -8.86
C ASN A 24 -8.87 14.99 -7.68
N LEU A 25 -10.04 14.34 -7.56
CA LEU A 25 -10.28 13.35 -6.52
C LEU A 25 -9.38 12.12 -6.69
N VAL A 26 -9.29 11.59 -7.91
CA VAL A 26 -8.46 10.42 -8.23
C VAL A 26 -6.97 10.73 -8.04
N GLU A 27 -6.50 11.92 -8.42
CA GLU A 27 -5.11 12.35 -8.17
C GLU A 27 -4.79 12.38 -6.67
N LYS A 28 -5.71 12.92 -5.85
CA LYS A 28 -5.56 12.92 -4.39
C LYS A 28 -5.55 11.52 -3.78
N ASP A 29 -6.43 10.64 -4.26
CA ASP A 29 -6.47 9.24 -3.81
C ASP A 29 -5.19 8.50 -4.22
N ILE A 30 -4.65 8.71 -5.43
CA ILE A 30 -3.35 8.16 -5.88
C ILE A 30 -2.22 8.62 -4.95
N GLU A 31 -2.17 9.90 -4.60
CA GLU A 31 -1.13 10.40 -3.69
C GLU A 31 -1.26 9.76 -2.30
N THR A 32 -2.49 9.60 -1.81
CA THR A 32 -2.73 8.91 -0.54
C THR A 32 -2.27 7.44 -0.60
N VAL A 33 -2.53 6.74 -1.70
CA VAL A 33 -2.03 5.36 -1.91
C VAL A 33 -0.50 5.32 -1.96
N LYS A 34 0.15 6.29 -2.61
CA LYS A 34 1.62 6.38 -2.63
C LYS A 34 2.20 6.54 -1.22
N GLN A 35 1.57 7.34 -0.36
CA GLN A 35 2.01 7.48 1.03
C GLN A 35 1.83 6.18 1.81
N LYS A 36 0.70 5.48 1.64
CA LYS A 36 0.51 4.15 2.26
C LYS A 36 1.54 3.14 1.80
N ILE A 37 1.88 3.09 0.51
CA ILE A 37 2.94 2.20 -0.01
C ILE A 37 4.26 2.46 0.72
N LYS A 38 4.63 3.74 0.92
CA LYS A 38 5.84 4.09 1.67
C LYS A 38 5.75 3.62 3.11
N THR A 39 4.61 3.80 3.78
CA THR A 39 4.41 3.31 5.15
C THR A 39 4.60 1.79 5.24
N GLU A 40 3.97 1.02 4.35
CA GLU A 40 4.11 -0.45 4.32
C GLU A 40 5.55 -0.89 3.98
N GLU A 41 6.25 -0.14 3.13
CA GLU A 41 7.65 -0.40 2.83
C GLU A 41 8.54 -0.19 4.06
N TRP A 42 8.33 0.89 4.82
CA TRP A 42 9.03 1.11 6.08
C TRP A 42 8.71 0.05 7.13
N GLU A 43 7.44 -0.34 7.24
CA GLU A 43 7.02 -1.40 8.16
C GLU A 43 7.71 -2.74 7.82
N ALA A 44 7.74 -3.13 6.54
CA ALA A 44 8.43 -4.34 6.11
C ALA A 44 9.94 -4.31 6.46
N VAL A 45 10.60 -3.16 6.29
CA VAL A 45 12.02 -2.99 6.64
C VAL A 45 12.24 -3.06 8.15
N ASP A 46 11.38 -2.43 8.95
CA ASP A 46 11.47 -2.43 10.41
C ASP A 46 11.26 -3.83 10.96
N GLN A 47 10.19 -4.51 10.54
CA GLN A 47 9.91 -5.90 10.94
C GLN A 47 11.02 -6.86 10.49
N GLY A 48 11.56 -6.68 9.29
CA GLY A 48 12.72 -7.45 8.81
C GLY A 48 13.95 -7.24 9.69
N SER A 49 14.19 -6.02 10.18
CA SER A 49 15.31 -5.71 11.09
C SER A 49 15.11 -6.34 12.47
N LEU A 50 13.90 -6.26 13.03
CA LEU A 50 13.54 -6.91 14.29
C LEU A 50 13.65 -8.44 14.21
N LYS A 51 13.19 -9.03 13.10
CA LYS A 51 13.31 -10.46 12.79
C LYS A 51 14.77 -10.92 12.80
N LEU A 52 15.67 -10.14 12.20
CA LEU A 52 17.12 -10.41 12.20
C LEU A 52 17.69 -10.34 13.61
N GLY A 53 17.34 -9.32 14.40
CA GLY A 53 17.77 -9.19 15.80
C GLY A 53 17.35 -10.38 16.66
N ALA A 54 16.10 -10.83 16.53
CA ALA A 54 15.60 -12.02 17.22
C ALA A 54 16.33 -13.28 16.76
N SER A 55 16.63 -13.41 15.46
CA SER A 55 17.39 -14.54 14.91
C SER A 55 18.82 -14.61 15.47
N CYS A 56 19.49 -13.46 15.67
CA CYS A 56 20.80 -13.41 16.31
C CYS A 56 20.77 -13.98 17.74
N ILE A 57 19.71 -13.69 18.52
CA ILE A 57 19.55 -14.23 19.87
C ILE A 57 19.33 -15.75 19.83
N VAL A 58 18.47 -16.24 18.93
CA VAL A 58 18.20 -17.68 18.79
C VAL A 58 19.49 -18.46 18.47
N THR A 59 20.29 -17.94 17.55
CA THR A 59 21.50 -18.58 17.01
C THR A 59 22.78 -18.33 17.83
N SER A 60 22.71 -17.46 18.83
CA SER A 60 23.83 -17.11 19.71
C SER A 60 24.34 -18.29 20.55
N ASP A 61 25.45 -18.10 21.27
CA ASP A 61 25.95 -19.07 22.24
C ASP A 61 24.96 -19.23 23.44
N PRO A 62 24.60 -20.46 23.87
CA PRO A 62 23.75 -20.68 25.04
C PRO A 62 24.28 -20.09 26.37
N THR A 63 25.58 -19.81 26.47
CA THR A 63 26.19 -19.15 27.63
C THR A 63 25.87 -17.65 27.70
N LEU A 64 25.62 -17.03 26.54
CA LEU A 64 25.23 -15.62 26.44
C LEU A 64 23.73 -15.42 26.62
N TYR A 65 22.95 -16.36 26.09
CA TYR A 65 21.49 -16.31 26.15
C TYR A 65 20.93 -17.63 26.70
N PRO A 66 20.28 -17.60 27.88
CA PRO A 66 19.65 -18.78 28.45
C PRO A 66 18.50 -19.31 27.57
N LYS A 67 18.13 -20.57 27.77
CA LYS A 67 17.21 -21.31 26.89
C LYS A 67 15.83 -20.66 26.77
N ASP A 68 15.28 -20.15 27.86
CA ASP A 68 14.01 -19.42 27.90
C ASP A 68 14.05 -18.14 27.05
N GLN A 69 15.12 -17.36 27.13
CA GLN A 69 15.31 -16.19 26.28
C GLN A 69 15.39 -16.55 24.79
N LYS A 70 16.06 -17.66 24.46
CA LYS A 70 16.10 -18.15 23.08
C LYS A 70 14.73 -18.61 22.58
N VAL A 71 13.91 -19.22 23.44
CA VAL A 71 12.53 -19.59 23.10
C VAL A 71 11.67 -18.35 22.86
N MET A 72 11.78 -17.33 23.71
CA MET A 72 11.08 -16.05 23.51
C MET A 72 11.54 -15.36 22.22
N ALA A 73 12.84 -15.32 21.95
CA ALA A 73 13.37 -14.77 20.71
C ALA A 73 12.88 -15.54 19.47
N GLN A 74 12.70 -16.86 19.56
CA GLN A 74 12.12 -17.64 18.47
C GLN A 74 10.64 -17.30 18.23
N GLN A 75 9.86 -17.04 19.29
CA GLN A 75 8.48 -16.57 19.16
C GLN A 75 8.44 -15.18 18.50
N GLN A 76 9.24 -14.25 18.99
CA GLN A 76 9.38 -12.90 18.43
C GLN A 76 9.81 -12.93 16.95
N HIS A 77 10.78 -13.78 16.60
CA HIS A 77 11.20 -13.97 15.21
C HIS A 77 10.03 -14.36 14.30
N ASN A 78 9.20 -15.30 14.75
CA ASN A 78 8.04 -15.76 13.99
C ASN A 78 6.99 -14.65 13.85
N GLU A 79 6.73 -13.88 14.91
CA GLU A 79 5.81 -12.73 14.87
C GLU A 79 6.30 -11.64 13.91
N TYR A 80 7.58 -11.28 13.97
CA TYR A 80 8.16 -10.28 13.07
C TYR A 80 8.15 -10.75 11.62
N LYS A 81 8.41 -12.04 11.37
CA LYS A 81 8.29 -12.63 10.03
C LYS A 81 6.86 -12.51 9.49
N GLU A 82 5.85 -12.87 10.28
CA GLU A 82 4.45 -12.75 9.86
C GLU A 82 4.07 -11.30 9.54
N LYS A 83 4.52 -10.34 10.36
CA LYS A 83 4.26 -8.91 10.11
C LYS A 83 4.96 -8.39 8.86
N GLU A 84 6.21 -8.79 8.61
CA GLU A 84 6.94 -8.45 7.39
C GLU A 84 6.25 -9.01 6.13
N ASP A 85 5.80 -10.26 6.20
CA ASP A 85 5.06 -10.91 5.11
C ASP A 85 3.74 -10.17 4.83
N ASN A 86 3.00 -9.81 5.89
CA ASN A 86 1.75 -9.03 5.78
C ASN A 86 1.97 -7.63 5.20
N ALA A 87 3.00 -6.90 5.66
CA ALA A 87 3.34 -5.57 5.14
C ALA A 87 3.76 -5.66 3.66
N THR A 88 4.52 -6.68 3.29
CA THR A 88 4.92 -6.94 1.90
C THR A 88 3.71 -7.22 1.02
N GLN A 89 2.77 -8.05 1.47
CA GLN A 89 1.53 -8.32 0.74
C GLN A 89 0.65 -7.07 0.62
N SER A 90 0.46 -6.32 1.71
CA SER A 90 -0.29 -5.05 1.72
C SER A 90 0.30 -4.06 0.70
N LYS A 91 1.64 -3.92 0.67
CA LYS A 91 2.36 -3.09 -0.31
C LYS A 91 2.06 -3.52 -1.75
N GLU A 92 2.07 -4.82 -2.05
CA GLU A 92 1.74 -5.31 -3.38
C GLU A 92 0.29 -5.00 -3.79
N GLU A 93 -0.65 -5.18 -2.87
CA GLU A 93 -2.07 -4.87 -3.10
C GLU A 93 -2.26 -3.38 -3.38
N LEU A 94 -1.62 -2.50 -2.61
CA LEU A 94 -1.62 -1.06 -2.84
C LEU A 94 -0.97 -0.69 -4.18
N HIS A 95 0.11 -1.36 -4.60
CA HIS A 95 0.68 -1.15 -5.94
C HIS A 95 -0.30 -1.53 -7.06
N ARG A 96 -1.03 -2.63 -6.90
CA ARG A 96 -2.07 -3.04 -7.87
C ARG A 96 -3.23 -2.04 -7.89
N GLU A 97 -3.64 -1.55 -6.73
CA GLU A 97 -4.66 -0.50 -6.62
C GLU A 97 -4.21 0.80 -7.28
N ARG A 98 -2.99 1.26 -7.01
CA ARG A 98 -2.40 2.45 -7.64
C ARG A 98 -2.44 2.36 -9.16
N LYS A 99 -2.00 1.23 -9.74
CA LYS A 99 -2.03 1.01 -11.19
C LYS A 99 -3.45 1.10 -11.78
N LYS A 100 -4.46 0.60 -11.06
CA LYS A 100 -5.87 0.71 -11.49
C LYS A 100 -6.34 2.18 -11.45
N MET A 101 -5.97 2.93 -10.41
CA MET A 101 -6.30 4.35 -10.30
C MET A 101 -5.59 5.19 -11.36
N GLU A 102 -4.31 4.91 -11.66
CA GLU A 102 -3.54 5.59 -12.72
C GLU A 102 -4.20 5.39 -14.10
N ARG A 103 -4.63 4.17 -14.43
CA ARG A 103 -5.40 3.91 -15.66
C ARG A 103 -6.72 4.68 -15.67
N ARG A 104 -7.42 4.72 -14.54
CA ARG A 104 -8.69 5.45 -14.44
C ARG A 104 -8.50 6.95 -14.61
N LEU A 105 -7.41 7.50 -14.08
CA LEU A 105 -7.04 8.90 -14.26
C LEU A 105 -6.80 9.20 -15.74
N GLU A 106 -6.05 8.35 -16.44
CA GLU A 106 -5.81 8.48 -17.88
C GLU A 106 -7.11 8.44 -18.69
N GLU A 107 -8.03 7.53 -18.37
CA GLU A 107 -9.36 7.46 -18.99
C GLU A 107 -10.16 8.77 -18.78
N LEU A 108 -10.14 9.33 -17.57
CA LEU A 108 -10.85 10.57 -17.25
C LEU A 108 -10.22 11.79 -17.93
N GLN A 109 -8.89 11.86 -18.00
CA GLN A 109 -8.17 12.91 -18.72
C GLN A 109 -8.49 12.85 -20.22
N ASN A 110 -8.47 11.64 -20.81
CA ASN A 110 -8.88 11.43 -22.19
C ASN A 110 -10.35 11.80 -22.45
N LEU A 111 -11.25 11.49 -21.51
CA LEU A 111 -12.66 11.87 -21.60
C LEU A 111 -12.83 13.40 -21.57
N ARG A 112 -12.15 14.08 -20.65
CA ARG A 112 -12.15 15.54 -20.54
C ARG A 112 -11.68 16.21 -21.83
N ASP A 113 -10.61 15.69 -22.44
CA ASP A 113 -10.00 16.28 -23.62
C ASP A 113 -10.87 16.08 -24.88
N LYS A 114 -11.63 14.98 -24.92
CA LYS A 114 -12.59 14.67 -25.99
C LYS A 114 -14.00 15.24 -25.72
N TRP A 115 -14.21 15.91 -24.59
CA TRP A 115 -15.53 16.38 -24.18
C TRP A 115 -16.06 17.45 -25.12
N ARG A 116 -17.27 17.21 -25.67
CA ARG A 116 -17.99 18.15 -26.55
C ARG A 116 -19.32 18.62 -25.95
N GLY A 117 -19.66 18.15 -24.76
CA GLY A 117 -20.87 18.54 -24.03
C GLY A 117 -20.71 19.89 -23.33
N ALA A 118 -21.67 20.21 -22.46
CA ALA A 118 -21.62 21.42 -21.64
C ALA A 118 -20.40 21.42 -20.70
N ASP A 119 -19.91 22.62 -20.40
CA ASP A 119 -18.82 22.82 -19.44
C ASP A 119 -19.29 22.59 -17.99
#